data_AF-A0A379C4B2-F1
#
_entry.id   AF-A0A379C4B2-F1
#
_cell.length_a   1.000
_cell.length_b   1.000
_cell.length_c   1.000
_cell.angle_alpha   90.00
_cell.angle_beta   90.00
_cell.angle_gamma   90.00
#
_symmetry.space_group_name_H-M   'P 1'
#
loop_
_entity.id
_entity.type
_entity.pdbx_description
1 polymer ?
#
loop_
_entity_poly.entity_id
_entity_poly.type
_entity_poly.pdbx_seq_one_letter_code
_entity_poly.pdbx_strand_id
1 'polypeptide(L)'
;MFSKFRKALLGGLLAVIIAIGPLDVSAAEINIKEISRNINNAQVNLMLEDIKNINGQRYSVGSYDYTIVGIRYDDNYIYQDVDIEVEETLLQSPEESAYFKGIEKIYDETQNENLLEYMKEFSTEIEQYINVPAKTAYSYTFRIPKKEVMIKSNSGVDKELFRRDYFEEGDRISPLSYDKNLDEALFIQGVNDARNILENKVNLSEYDLKKDSLLDFENSFSRSSGFYNRLAARDYAKAHGTDQPEYPSKQIPNGSDCANFVSKCLNHGGIPIDQSGKWYPASTWGGWPGDYWFRTGYNKNGGVVPYMTNKSYFYNETNWRNVFAGSILYRTNTSHVGLVTYGDGAKIKYSHHSTKRKPYSEYNWNPNGNEYATFYKPMSWILK
;
A
#
# COMPACT_ATOMS: atom_id res chain seq x y z
N MET A 1 -91.12 22.73 1.71
CA MET A 1 -90.59 23.21 0.42
C MET A 1 -89.17 23.72 0.68
N PHE A 2 -88.17 23.06 0.09
CA PHE A 2 -86.74 23.41 -0.15
C PHE A 2 -86.30 24.86 0.17
N SER A 3 -85.06 25.24 0.53
CA SER A 3 -83.72 24.60 0.61
C SER A 3 -82.68 25.69 1.02
N LYS A 4 -81.80 25.35 1.96
CA LYS A 4 -80.34 25.65 2.10
C LYS A 4 -79.70 27.06 1.92
N PHE A 5 -78.59 27.21 2.66
CA PHE A 5 -77.37 28.05 2.47
C PHE A 5 -77.44 29.52 2.95
N ARG A 6 -76.51 30.13 3.70
CA ARG A 6 -75.16 29.82 4.24
C ARG A 6 -75.02 30.55 5.60
N LYS A 7 -74.52 29.88 6.64
CA LYS A 7 -73.86 30.52 7.80
C LYS A 7 -72.36 30.28 7.64
N ALA A 8 -71.58 31.35 7.49
CA ALA A 8 -70.12 31.28 7.55
C ALA A 8 -69.71 31.24 9.04
N LEU A 9 -69.22 30.09 9.48
CA LEU A 9 -68.53 29.92 10.75
C LEU A 9 -67.07 30.35 10.55
N LEU A 10 -66.60 31.30 11.35
CA LEU A 10 -65.17 31.52 11.57
C LEU A 10 -64.61 30.25 12.22
N GLY A 11 -63.95 29.40 11.44
CA GLY A 11 -63.11 28.31 11.95
C GLY A 11 -61.74 28.87 12.30
N GLY A 12 -61.47 29.02 13.59
CA GLY A 12 -60.12 29.31 14.09
C GLY A 12 -59.18 28.17 13.75
N LEU A 13 -58.20 28.45 12.89
CA LEU A 13 -57.09 27.56 12.62
C LEU A 13 -56.18 27.55 13.86
N LEU A 14 -56.23 26.48 14.65
CA LEU A 14 -55.27 26.25 15.72
C LEU A 14 -53.95 25.85 15.05
N ALA A 15 -53.07 26.83 14.82
CA ALA A 15 -51.70 26.58 14.41
C ALA A 15 -50.99 25.91 15.60
N VAL A 16 -50.75 24.60 15.51
CA VAL A 16 -49.76 23.93 16.36
C VAL A 16 -48.40 24.43 15.90
N ILE A 17 -47.91 25.49 16.54
CA ILE A 17 -46.50 25.85 16.49
C ILE A 17 -45.78 24.75 17.27
N ILE A 18 -45.24 23.76 16.57
CA ILE A 18 -44.19 22.91 17.14
C ILE A 18 -43.02 23.85 17.35
N ALA A 19 -42.85 24.32 18.58
CA ALA A 19 -41.64 24.98 19.01
C ALA A 19 -40.53 23.93 18.93
N ILE A 20 -39.81 23.91 17.80
CA ILE A 20 -38.50 23.28 17.73
C ILE A 20 -37.63 24.20 18.58
N GLY A 21 -37.51 23.89 19.87
CA GLY A 21 -36.55 24.56 20.76
C GLY A 21 -35.16 24.52 20.12
N PRO A 22 -34.27 25.47 20.46
CA PRO A 22 -32.90 25.41 19.97
C PRO A 22 -32.33 24.04 20.30
N LEU A 23 -31.97 23.27 19.26
CA LEU A 23 -31.19 22.05 19.43
C LEU A 23 -29.99 22.44 20.28
N ASP A 24 -29.89 21.83 21.46
CA ASP A 24 -28.84 22.09 22.41
C ASP A 24 -27.52 21.71 21.74
N VAL A 25 -26.79 22.71 21.26
CA VAL A 25 -25.55 22.54 20.48
C VAL A 25 -24.56 21.65 21.24
N SER A 26 -24.63 21.69 22.57
CA SER A 26 -23.86 20.84 23.48
C SER A 26 -24.16 19.34 23.33
N ALA A 27 -25.43 18.94 23.21
CA ALA A 27 -25.85 17.54 23.09
C ALA A 27 -25.52 16.97 21.70
N ALA A 28 -25.68 17.79 20.65
CA ALA A 28 -25.27 17.42 19.30
C ALA A 28 -23.74 17.23 19.20
N GLU A 29 -22.96 18.11 19.82
CA GLU A 29 -21.50 17.97 19.89
C GLU A 29 -21.03 16.74 20.68
N ILE A 30 -21.71 16.40 21.79
CA ILE A 30 -21.43 15.19 22.57
C ILE A 30 -21.70 13.93 21.73
N ASN A 31 -22.84 13.87 21.05
CA ASN A 31 -23.22 12.73 20.21
C ASN A 31 -22.26 12.55 19.02
N ILE A 32 -21.82 13.66 18.40
CA ILE A 32 -20.78 13.65 17.35
C ILE A 32 -19.47 13.05 17.89
N LYS A 33 -19.02 13.45 19.08
CA LYS A 33 -17.80 12.92 19.69
C LYS A 33 -17.91 11.45 20.05
N GLU A 34 -19.07 10.98 20.50
CA GLU A 34 -19.28 9.58 20.86
C GLU A 34 -19.36 8.67 19.63
N ILE A 35 -20.09 9.08 18.59
CA ILE A 35 -20.22 8.31 17.34
C ILE A 35 -18.88 8.25 16.59
N SER A 36 -18.11 9.34 16.60
CA SER A 36 -16.81 9.39 15.91
C SER A 36 -15.69 8.62 16.63
N ARG A 37 -15.84 8.32 17.92
CA ARG A 37 -14.83 7.58 18.71
C ARG A 37 -15.08 6.08 18.84
N ASN A 38 -16.22 5.60 18.35
CA ASN A 38 -16.59 4.19 18.47
C ASN A 38 -16.74 3.55 17.08
N ILE A 39 -16.33 2.29 16.98
CA ILE A 39 -16.60 1.41 15.85
C ILE A 39 -17.49 0.28 16.36
N ASN A 40 -18.58 -0.02 15.63
CA ASN A 40 -19.45 -1.14 15.95
C ASN A 40 -19.10 -2.39 15.12
N ASN A 41 -19.64 -3.54 15.51
CA ASN A 41 -19.36 -4.82 14.82
C ASN A 41 -19.77 -4.82 13.34
N ALA A 42 -20.81 -4.08 12.95
CA ALA A 42 -21.22 -3.99 11.55
C ALA A 42 -20.15 -3.28 10.71
N GLN A 43 -19.55 -2.21 11.23
CA GLN A 43 -18.44 -1.51 10.58
C GLN A 43 -17.21 -2.41 10.43
N VAL A 44 -16.86 -3.17 11.47
CA VAL A 44 -15.76 -4.15 11.38
C VAL A 44 -16.06 -5.20 10.29
N ASN A 45 -17.28 -5.72 10.26
CA ASN A 45 -17.68 -6.72 9.27
C ASN A 45 -17.59 -6.20 7.83
N LEU A 46 -17.93 -4.94 7.57
CA LEU A 46 -17.76 -4.34 6.24
C LEU A 46 -16.29 -4.32 5.78
N MET A 47 -15.37 -3.99 6.68
CA MET A 47 -13.92 -4.03 6.38
C MET A 47 -13.46 -5.47 6.12
N LEU A 48 -13.88 -6.43 6.96
CA LEU A 48 -13.52 -7.84 6.78
C LEU A 48 -14.11 -8.45 5.51
N GLU A 49 -15.30 -8.05 5.09
CA GLU A 49 -15.92 -8.49 3.84
C GLU A 49 -15.12 -7.98 2.63
N ASP A 50 -14.71 -6.70 2.65
CA ASP A 50 -13.85 -6.15 1.60
C ASP A 50 -12.49 -6.87 1.51
N ILE A 51 -11.85 -7.16 2.65
CA ILE A 51 -10.59 -7.94 2.71
C ILE A 51 -10.80 -9.33 2.09
N LYS A 52 -11.89 -10.03 2.46
CA LYS A 52 -12.23 -11.35 1.89
C LYS A 52 -12.47 -11.28 0.39
N ASN A 53 -13.14 -10.23 -0.10
CA ASN A 53 -13.39 -10.04 -1.53
C ASN A 53 -12.09 -9.81 -2.31
N ILE A 54 -11.14 -9.07 -1.76
CA ILE A 54 -9.82 -8.84 -2.38
C ILE A 54 -8.99 -10.12 -2.40
N ASN A 55 -8.99 -10.85 -1.29
CA ASN A 55 -8.23 -12.09 -1.16
C ASN A 55 -8.80 -13.23 -2.02
N GLY A 56 -10.12 -13.27 -2.18
CA GLY A 56 -10.84 -14.38 -2.77
C GLY A 56 -10.57 -15.68 -2.00
N GLN A 57 -10.52 -16.80 -2.71
CA GLN A 57 -10.26 -18.12 -2.12
C GLN A 57 -8.77 -18.39 -1.83
N ARG A 58 -7.87 -17.47 -2.22
CA ARG A 58 -6.42 -17.68 -2.13
C ARG A 58 -5.88 -17.59 -0.71
N TYR A 59 -6.57 -16.84 0.16
CA TYR A 59 -6.16 -16.63 1.54
C TYR A 59 -7.26 -17.01 2.52
N SER A 60 -6.84 -17.55 3.67
CA SER A 60 -7.67 -17.48 4.87
C SER A 60 -7.46 -16.16 5.60
N VAL A 61 -8.53 -15.66 6.22
CA VAL A 61 -8.51 -14.49 7.11
C VAL A 61 -8.80 -15.00 8.53
N GLY A 62 -7.82 -14.83 9.41
CA GLY A 62 -7.83 -15.31 10.79
C GLY A 62 -8.23 -14.22 11.78
N SER A 63 -7.42 -14.08 12.84
CA SER A 63 -7.61 -13.06 13.88
C SER A 63 -7.44 -11.65 13.32
N TYR A 64 -8.04 -10.66 13.99
CA TYR A 64 -7.92 -9.26 13.61
C TYR A 64 -7.92 -8.34 14.83
N ASP A 65 -7.31 -7.17 14.66
CA ASP A 65 -7.38 -6.04 15.59
C ASP A 65 -7.55 -4.75 14.79
N TYR A 66 -8.11 -3.71 15.38
CA TYR A 66 -8.32 -2.43 14.71
C TYR A 66 -8.01 -1.25 15.60
N THR A 67 -7.59 -0.14 14.98
CA THR A 67 -7.32 1.11 15.65
C THR A 67 -7.97 2.26 14.89
N ILE A 68 -8.69 3.13 15.63
CA ILE A 68 -9.09 4.44 15.10
C ILE A 68 -7.86 5.33 15.12
N VAL A 69 -7.35 5.66 13.95
CA VAL A 69 -6.11 6.43 13.83
C VAL A 69 -6.36 7.94 13.75
N GLY A 70 -7.57 8.35 13.38
CA GLY A 70 -7.88 9.76 13.18
C GLY A 70 -9.37 10.03 13.02
N ILE A 71 -9.75 11.26 13.36
CA ILE A 71 -11.08 11.80 13.08
C ILE A 71 -10.88 13.16 12.41
N ARG A 72 -11.45 13.34 11.23
CA ARG A 72 -11.42 14.59 10.46
C ARG A 72 -12.84 15.09 10.20
N TYR A 73 -12.96 16.39 9.96
CA TYR A 73 -14.26 17.04 9.76
C TYR A 73 -14.17 17.98 8.55
N ASP A 74 -15.22 18.00 7.73
CA ASP A 74 -15.49 19.10 6.81
C ASP A 74 -16.89 19.67 7.07
N ASP A 75 -17.42 20.56 6.22
CA ASP A 75 -18.72 21.20 6.45
C ASP A 75 -19.90 20.20 6.55
N ASN A 76 -19.82 19.06 5.87
CA ASN A 76 -20.95 18.13 5.69
C ASN A 76 -20.72 16.76 6.32
N TYR A 77 -19.47 16.36 6.54
CA TYR A 77 -19.08 15.01 6.88
C TYR A 77 -18.13 14.94 8.07
N ILE A 78 -18.19 13.80 8.75
CA ILE A 78 -17.19 13.31 9.68
C ILE A 78 -16.49 12.15 8.98
N TYR A 79 -15.16 12.17 9.01
CA TYR A 79 -14.32 11.10 8.51
C TYR A 79 -13.68 10.38 9.69
N GLN A 80 -14.00 9.10 9.86
CA GLN A 80 -13.39 8.25 10.87
C GLN A 80 -12.39 7.34 10.17
N ASP A 81 -11.10 7.59 10.39
CA ASP A 81 -10.01 6.84 9.77
C ASP A 81 -9.64 5.66 10.66
N VAL A 82 -9.64 4.47 10.06
CA VAL A 82 -9.49 3.19 10.76
C VAL A 82 -8.45 2.36 10.05
N ASP A 83 -7.54 1.79 10.82
CA ASP A 83 -6.70 0.70 10.33
C ASP A 83 -7.15 -0.60 10.98
N ILE A 84 -7.19 -1.67 10.19
CA ILE A 84 -7.45 -3.03 10.64
C ILE A 84 -6.26 -3.90 10.27
N GLU A 85 -5.66 -4.54 11.26
CA GLU A 85 -4.64 -5.57 11.08
C GLU A 85 -5.32 -6.93 11.11
N VAL A 86 -5.14 -7.70 10.06
CA VAL A 86 -5.67 -9.05 9.93
C VAL A 86 -4.52 -10.04 9.80
N GLU A 87 -4.64 -11.19 10.46
CA GLU A 87 -3.80 -12.33 10.17
C GLU A 87 -4.30 -13.01 8.89
N GLU A 88 -3.45 -13.12 7.88
CA GLU A 88 -3.78 -13.75 6.60
C GLU A 88 -2.79 -14.87 6.32
N THR A 89 -3.29 -15.96 5.75
CA THR A 89 -2.44 -17.09 5.34
C THR A 89 -2.73 -17.42 3.88
N LEU A 90 -1.70 -17.37 3.03
CA LEU A 90 -1.78 -17.85 1.64
C LEU A 90 -1.96 -19.38 1.65
N LEU A 91 -3.02 -19.87 1.02
CA LEU A 91 -3.36 -21.29 0.95
C LEU A 91 -3.12 -21.89 -0.44
N GLN A 92 -3.20 -21.06 -1.48
CA GLN A 92 -3.07 -21.49 -2.87
C GLN A 92 -1.62 -21.83 -3.20
N SER A 93 -1.39 -22.97 -3.87
CA SER A 93 -0.06 -23.31 -4.39
C SER A 93 0.29 -22.48 -5.64
N PRO A 94 1.58 -22.34 -5.98
CA PRO A 94 1.97 -21.56 -7.16
C PRO A 94 1.36 -22.14 -8.43
N GLU A 95 1.33 -23.48 -8.57
CA GLU A 95 0.79 -24.20 -9.71
C GLU A 95 -0.74 -24.06 -9.85
N GLU A 96 -1.43 -23.85 -8.73
CA GLU A 96 -2.86 -23.60 -8.73
C GLU A 96 -3.20 -22.17 -9.20
N SER A 97 -2.25 -21.24 -9.08
CA SER A 97 -2.44 -19.85 -9.44
C SER A 97 -2.72 -19.69 -10.94
N ALA A 98 -3.64 -18.77 -11.27
CA ALA A 98 -3.99 -18.51 -12.66
C ALA A 98 -2.81 -17.95 -13.46
N TYR A 99 -1.92 -17.17 -12.81
CA TYR A 99 -0.71 -16.64 -13.42
C TYR A 99 0.24 -17.76 -13.87
N PHE A 100 0.55 -18.70 -12.98
CA PHE A 100 1.41 -19.85 -13.30
C PHE A 100 0.82 -20.68 -14.44
N LYS A 101 -0.49 -20.98 -14.40
CA LYS A 101 -1.19 -21.69 -15.49
C LYS A 101 -1.10 -20.98 -16.84
N GLY A 102 -1.03 -19.64 -16.84
CA GLY A 102 -0.81 -18.86 -18.06
C GLY A 102 0.57 -19.10 -18.66
N ILE A 103 1.61 -19.21 -17.83
CA ILE A 103 2.98 -19.52 -18.26
C ILE A 103 3.10 -20.98 -18.68
N GLU A 104 2.56 -21.90 -17.86
CA GLU A 104 2.54 -23.34 -18.09
C GLU A 104 1.94 -23.67 -19.46
N LYS A 105 0.85 -23.00 -19.85
CA LYS A 105 0.28 -23.14 -21.20
C LYS A 105 1.30 -22.90 -22.32
N ILE A 106 2.10 -21.83 -22.21
CA ILE A 106 3.09 -21.49 -23.23
C ILE A 106 4.30 -22.42 -23.16
N TYR A 107 4.68 -22.85 -21.95
CA TYR A 107 5.69 -23.89 -21.78
C TYR A 107 5.26 -25.21 -22.43
N ASP A 108 4.02 -25.67 -22.23
CA ASP A 108 3.51 -26.90 -22.83
C ASP A 108 3.57 -26.86 -24.36
N GLU A 109 3.29 -25.70 -24.96
CA GLU A 109 3.34 -25.46 -26.40
C GLU A 109 4.77 -25.42 -26.97
N THR A 110 5.78 -25.01 -26.18
CA THR A 110 7.13 -24.68 -26.68
C THR A 110 8.26 -25.52 -26.12
N GLN A 111 8.07 -26.12 -24.95
CA GLN A 111 9.07 -26.86 -24.16
C GLN A 111 10.37 -26.05 -23.94
N ASN A 112 10.26 -24.72 -23.79
CA ASN A 112 11.41 -23.83 -23.66
C ASN A 112 12.00 -23.86 -22.24
N GLU A 113 13.32 -24.05 -22.15
CA GLU A 113 14.03 -24.17 -20.86
C GLU A 113 14.00 -22.90 -20.01
N ASN A 114 14.03 -21.70 -20.61
CA ASN A 114 13.97 -20.43 -19.87
C ASN A 114 12.61 -20.25 -19.18
N LEU A 115 11.53 -20.76 -19.79
CA LEU A 115 10.21 -20.76 -19.15
C LEU A 115 10.17 -21.73 -17.97
N LEU A 116 10.78 -22.91 -18.12
CA LEU A 116 10.88 -23.87 -17.03
C LEU A 116 11.70 -23.31 -15.84
N GLU A 117 12.80 -22.61 -16.13
CA GLU A 117 13.60 -21.93 -15.12
C GLU A 117 12.79 -20.82 -14.43
N TYR A 118 12.12 -19.97 -15.20
CA TYR A 118 11.26 -18.92 -14.66
C TYR A 118 10.14 -19.47 -13.75
N MET A 119 9.47 -20.55 -14.17
CA MET A 119 8.44 -21.20 -13.36
C MET A 119 9.01 -21.73 -12.04
N LYS A 120 10.22 -22.31 -12.04
CA LYS A 120 10.89 -22.78 -10.82
C LYS A 120 11.25 -21.62 -9.89
N GLU A 121 11.78 -20.53 -10.43
CA GLU A 121 12.08 -19.33 -9.64
C GLU A 121 10.82 -18.74 -9.01
N PHE A 122 9.73 -18.64 -9.80
CA PHE A 122 8.44 -18.19 -9.30
C PHE A 122 7.90 -19.11 -8.20
N SER A 123 7.86 -20.43 -8.41
CA SER A 123 7.40 -21.36 -7.37
C SER A 123 8.24 -21.26 -6.10
N THR A 124 9.57 -21.20 -6.23
CA THR A 124 10.48 -21.04 -5.08
C THR A 124 10.20 -19.73 -4.32
N GLU A 125 9.90 -18.64 -5.04
CA GLU A 125 9.52 -17.38 -4.39
C GLU A 125 8.19 -17.52 -3.64
N ILE A 126 7.18 -18.16 -4.21
CA ILE A 126 5.84 -18.21 -3.60
C ILE A 126 5.76 -19.25 -2.48
N GLU A 127 6.43 -20.39 -2.61
CA GLU A 127 6.39 -21.49 -1.64
C GLU A 127 6.76 -21.05 -0.22
N GLN A 128 7.67 -20.09 -0.08
CA GLN A 128 8.09 -19.57 1.22
C GLN A 128 6.96 -18.85 1.99
N TYR A 129 5.86 -18.50 1.32
CA TYR A 129 4.72 -17.77 1.88
C TYR A 129 3.52 -18.67 2.21
N ILE A 130 3.47 -19.89 1.67
CA ILE A 130 2.32 -20.78 1.78
C ILE A 130 2.22 -21.33 3.20
N ASN A 131 1.01 -21.32 3.77
CA ASN A 131 0.74 -21.76 5.13
C ASN A 131 1.53 -21.01 6.21
N VAL A 132 2.03 -19.81 5.90
CA VAL A 132 2.69 -18.90 6.85
C VAL A 132 1.73 -17.76 7.20
N PRO A 133 1.14 -17.75 8.42
CA PRO A 133 0.32 -16.64 8.87
C PRO A 133 1.14 -15.36 8.93
N ALA A 134 0.61 -14.29 8.36
CA ALA A 134 1.23 -12.98 8.37
C ALA A 134 0.20 -11.89 8.67
N LYS A 135 0.58 -10.95 9.53
CA LYS A 135 -0.21 -9.77 9.83
C LYS A 135 -0.12 -8.77 8.67
N THR A 136 -1.27 -8.31 8.21
CA THR A 136 -1.40 -7.30 7.15
C THR A 136 -2.32 -6.21 7.62
N ALA A 137 -1.86 -4.96 7.57
CA ALA A 137 -2.71 -3.81 7.81
C ALA A 137 -3.42 -3.36 6.53
N TYR A 138 -4.68 -2.99 6.71
CA TYR A 138 -5.55 -2.38 5.72
C TYR A 138 -6.11 -1.08 6.27
N SER A 139 -6.08 -0.03 5.44
CA SER A 139 -6.51 1.30 5.84
C SER A 139 -7.84 1.67 5.20
N TYR A 140 -8.73 2.21 6.02
CA TYR A 140 -10.09 2.58 5.67
C TYR A 140 -10.48 3.95 6.22
N THR A 141 -11.50 4.54 5.60
CA THR A 141 -12.21 5.70 6.12
C THR A 141 -13.72 5.45 6.06
N PHE A 142 -14.41 5.67 7.17
CA PHE A 142 -15.86 5.85 7.16
C PHE A 142 -16.18 7.32 6.94
N ARG A 143 -16.96 7.60 5.89
CA ARG A 143 -17.57 8.91 5.66
C ARG A 143 -18.98 8.90 6.24
N ILE A 144 -19.24 9.85 7.14
CA ILE A 144 -20.46 9.90 7.93
C ILE A 144 -21.13 11.27 7.75
N PRO A 145 -22.36 11.37 7.21
CA PRO A 145 -23.04 12.65 7.06
C PRO A 145 -23.35 13.29 8.42
N LYS A 146 -22.89 14.52 8.67
CA LYS A 146 -23.13 15.25 9.94
C LYS A 146 -24.61 15.40 10.26
N LYS A 147 -25.45 15.60 9.23
CA LYS A 147 -26.92 15.72 9.38
C LYS A 147 -27.55 14.47 9.98
N GLU A 148 -27.03 13.29 9.68
CA GLU A 148 -27.57 12.03 10.21
C GLU A 148 -27.16 11.80 11.67
N VAL A 149 -25.93 12.18 12.01
CA VAL A 149 -25.40 12.08 13.39
C VAL A 149 -26.17 12.98 14.36
N MET A 150 -26.72 14.10 13.88
CA MET A 150 -27.54 15.00 14.70
C MET A 150 -28.96 14.47 14.97
N ILE A 151 -29.45 13.51 14.19
CA ILE A 151 -30.87 13.09 14.19
C ILE A 151 -31.03 11.64 14.64
N LYS A 152 -30.04 10.78 14.41
CA LYS A 152 -30.12 9.34 14.65
C LYS A 152 -29.18 8.88 15.78
N SER A 153 -29.54 7.78 16.44
CA SER A 153 -28.62 7.05 17.32
C SER A 153 -27.51 6.38 16.51
N ASN A 154 -26.39 6.01 17.16
CA ASN A 154 -25.19 5.43 16.52
C ASN A 154 -25.48 4.23 15.59
N SER A 155 -26.56 3.48 15.83
CA SER A 155 -26.95 2.31 15.03
C SER A 155 -27.76 2.62 13.76
N GLY A 156 -28.21 3.87 13.55
CA GLY A 156 -29.07 4.25 12.42
C GLY A 156 -28.39 5.14 11.36
N VAL A 157 -27.15 5.54 11.60
CA VAL A 157 -26.41 6.44 10.69
C VAL A 157 -25.85 5.64 9.51
N ASP A 158 -26.16 6.07 8.30
CA ASP A 158 -25.60 5.49 7.09
C ASP A 158 -24.13 5.91 6.99
N LYS A 159 -23.22 4.91 7.00
CA LYS A 159 -21.78 5.13 6.93
C LYS A 159 -21.28 4.52 5.63
N GLU A 160 -20.61 5.32 4.82
CA GLU A 160 -19.98 4.85 3.60
C GLU A 160 -18.52 4.48 3.89
N LEU A 161 -18.11 3.28 3.48
CA LEU A 161 -16.76 2.78 3.67
C LEU A 161 -15.91 3.04 2.42
N PHE A 162 -14.71 3.57 2.62
CA PHE A 162 -13.72 3.81 1.58
C PHE A 162 -12.39 3.18 1.96
N ARG A 163 -11.61 2.77 0.94
CA ARG A 163 -10.17 2.52 1.11
C ARG A 163 -9.46 3.82 1.37
N ARG A 164 -8.45 3.80 2.24
CA ARG A 164 -7.62 4.96 2.56
C ARG A 164 -6.16 4.67 2.22
N ASP A 165 -5.57 5.63 1.53
CA ASP A 165 -4.22 5.60 1.01
C ASP A 165 -3.41 6.72 1.71
N TYR A 166 -2.23 6.38 2.24
CA TYR A 166 -1.40 7.31 3.01
C TYR A 166 -0.58 8.24 2.10
N PHE A 167 -0.69 9.56 2.33
CA PHE A 167 0.07 10.57 1.60
C PHE A 167 0.64 11.65 2.51
N GLU A 168 1.82 12.18 2.15
CA GLU A 168 2.44 13.29 2.87
C GLU A 168 1.61 14.59 2.79
N GLU A 169 0.89 14.80 1.68
CA GLU A 169 0.00 15.96 1.47
C GLU A 169 -1.41 15.76 2.06
N GLY A 170 -1.69 14.58 2.64
CA GLY A 170 -2.97 14.23 3.25
C GLY A 170 -3.61 12.99 2.60
N ASP A 171 -4.13 12.11 3.47
CA ASP A 171 -4.74 10.83 3.08
C ASP A 171 -5.83 11.00 2.01
N ARG A 172 -5.78 10.14 0.97
CA ARG A 172 -6.84 10.07 -0.05
C ARG A 172 -7.72 8.87 0.22
N ILE A 173 -8.99 9.01 -0.14
CA ILE A 173 -9.97 7.94 -0.03
C ILE A 173 -10.43 7.49 -1.42
N SER A 174 -10.63 6.20 -1.59
CA SER A 174 -11.02 5.56 -2.84
C SER A 174 -12.21 4.64 -2.59
N PRO A 175 -13.20 4.55 -3.51
CA PRO A 175 -14.28 3.57 -3.37
C PRO A 175 -13.73 2.15 -3.22
N LEU A 176 -14.48 1.31 -2.51
CA LEU A 176 -14.16 -0.13 -2.46
C LEU A 176 -14.22 -0.69 -3.88
N SER A 177 -13.14 -1.35 -4.29
CA SER A 177 -13.00 -1.94 -5.60
C SER A 177 -12.12 -3.17 -5.51
N TYR A 178 -12.59 -4.26 -6.08
CA TYR A 178 -11.83 -5.50 -6.22
C TYR A 178 -12.02 -6.05 -7.62
N ASP A 179 -10.98 -6.68 -8.14
CA ASP A 179 -11.00 -7.23 -9.50
C ASP A 179 -11.73 -8.59 -9.48
N LYS A 180 -12.98 -8.59 -9.97
CA LYS A 180 -13.81 -9.80 -10.07
C LYS A 180 -13.26 -10.81 -11.07
N ASN A 181 -12.45 -10.35 -12.03
CA ASN A 181 -11.84 -11.17 -13.07
C ASN A 181 -10.33 -11.35 -12.82
N LEU A 182 -9.89 -11.22 -11.56
CA LEU A 182 -8.47 -11.26 -11.21
C LEU A 182 -7.78 -12.53 -11.73
N ASP A 183 -8.42 -13.70 -11.64
CA ASP A 183 -7.83 -14.94 -12.16
C ASP A 183 -7.66 -14.91 -13.69
N GLU A 184 -8.64 -14.39 -14.42
CA GLU A 184 -8.51 -14.22 -15.88
C GLU A 184 -7.39 -13.23 -16.23
N ALA A 185 -7.33 -12.10 -15.53
CA ALA A 185 -6.27 -11.11 -15.71
C ALA A 185 -4.88 -11.68 -15.38
N LEU A 186 -4.76 -12.48 -14.31
CA LEU A 186 -3.54 -13.16 -13.93
C LEU A 186 -3.13 -14.19 -15.00
N PHE A 187 -4.06 -14.98 -15.51
CA PHE A 187 -3.81 -15.95 -16.58
C PHE A 187 -3.30 -15.28 -17.86
N ILE A 188 -4.00 -14.22 -18.32
CA ILE A 188 -3.58 -13.45 -19.50
C ILE A 188 -2.18 -12.85 -19.29
N GLN A 189 -1.89 -12.37 -18.08
CA GLN A 189 -0.56 -11.84 -17.77
C GLN A 189 0.51 -12.93 -17.83
N GLY A 190 0.27 -14.11 -17.25
CA GLY A 190 1.22 -15.23 -17.31
C GLY A 190 1.55 -15.63 -18.76
N VAL A 191 0.52 -15.67 -19.62
CA VAL A 191 0.71 -15.91 -21.06
C VAL A 191 1.59 -14.82 -21.71
N ASN A 192 1.35 -13.55 -21.38
CA ASN A 192 2.10 -12.42 -21.96
C ASN A 192 3.55 -12.40 -21.48
N ASP A 193 3.79 -12.65 -20.19
CA ASP A 193 5.13 -12.71 -19.62
C ASP A 193 5.92 -13.88 -20.22
N ALA A 194 5.29 -15.05 -20.38
CA ALA A 194 5.91 -16.18 -21.05
C ALA A 194 6.31 -15.86 -22.49
N ARG A 195 5.44 -15.19 -23.26
CA ARG A 195 5.79 -14.73 -24.62
C ARG A 195 6.94 -13.73 -24.61
N ASN A 196 6.95 -12.80 -23.68
CA ASN A 196 8.03 -11.84 -23.55
C ASN A 196 9.36 -12.54 -23.20
N ILE A 197 9.35 -13.61 -22.38
CA ILE A 197 10.54 -14.43 -22.09
C ILE A 197 11.04 -15.11 -23.37
N LEU A 198 10.14 -15.71 -24.16
CA LEU A 198 10.50 -16.34 -25.45
C LEU A 198 11.06 -15.36 -26.48
N GLU A 199 10.52 -14.15 -26.52
CA GLU A 199 10.98 -13.07 -27.42
C GLU A 199 12.27 -12.40 -26.93
N ASN A 200 12.88 -12.86 -25.83
CA ASN A 200 13.96 -12.20 -25.11
C ASN A 200 13.66 -10.73 -24.76
N LYS A 201 12.37 -10.38 -24.63
CA LYS A 201 11.89 -9.06 -24.19
C LYS A 201 11.73 -8.97 -22.67
N VAL A 202 11.55 -10.11 -21.99
CA VAL A 202 11.91 -10.22 -20.57
C VAL A 202 13.38 -10.58 -20.53
N ASN A 203 14.23 -9.57 -20.38
CA ASN A 203 15.64 -9.78 -20.10
C ASN A 203 15.78 -10.50 -18.74
N LEU A 204 15.82 -11.83 -18.75
CA LEU A 204 16.50 -12.60 -17.70
C LEU A 204 18.03 -12.37 -17.76
N SER A 205 18.54 -11.74 -18.81
CA SER A 205 19.87 -11.17 -18.90
C SER A 205 19.88 -9.89 -19.75
N GLU A 206 20.17 -8.75 -19.13
CA GLU A 206 21.01 -7.69 -19.72
C GLU A 206 20.54 -6.88 -20.99
N TYR A 207 20.86 -5.57 -21.01
CA TYR A 207 20.84 -4.61 -22.15
C TYR A 207 19.48 -4.06 -22.61
N ASP A 208 19.23 -2.74 -22.69
CA ASP A 208 20.07 -1.67 -23.22
C ASP A 208 19.65 -0.30 -22.65
N LEU A 209 20.58 0.41 -22.01
CA LEU A 209 20.86 1.86 -22.18
C LEU A 209 21.93 2.29 -21.16
N LYS A 210 23.11 2.64 -21.69
CA LYS A 210 24.37 3.15 -21.07
C LYS A 210 25.45 2.13 -20.70
N LYS A 211 25.96 1.40 -21.70
CA LYS A 211 27.27 0.71 -21.63
C LYS A 211 28.46 1.68 -21.71
N ASP A 212 28.29 2.87 -22.28
CA ASP A 212 29.40 3.79 -22.52
C ASP A 212 29.97 4.49 -21.27
N SER A 213 29.39 4.28 -20.07
CA SER A 213 29.93 4.82 -18.81
C SER A 213 30.33 3.76 -17.77
N LEU A 214 30.33 2.47 -18.14
CA LEU A 214 30.66 1.38 -17.20
C LEU A 214 32.16 1.08 -17.13
N LEU A 215 32.95 1.50 -18.12
CA LEU A 215 34.39 1.24 -18.16
C LEU A 215 35.19 1.96 -17.05
N ASP A 216 34.66 3.04 -16.46
CA ASP A 216 35.32 3.74 -15.35
C ASP A 216 34.91 3.23 -13.96
N PHE A 217 33.80 2.48 -13.84
CA PHE A 217 33.31 1.99 -12.55
C PHE A 217 33.87 0.59 -12.19
N GLU A 218 34.24 -0.21 -13.19
CA GLU A 218 34.79 -1.58 -12.99
C GLU A 218 36.13 -1.61 -12.23
N ASN A 219 36.86 -0.50 -12.17
CA ASN A 219 38.14 -0.45 -11.46
C ASN A 219 38.05 -0.16 -9.94
N SER A 220 36.85 0.05 -9.37
CA SER A 220 36.72 0.44 -7.95
C SER A 220 35.85 -0.47 -7.08
N PHE A 221 35.18 -1.47 -7.66
CA PHE A 221 34.55 -2.54 -6.89
C PHE A 221 34.75 -3.85 -7.66
N SER A 222 35.61 -4.72 -7.13
CA SER A 222 35.63 -6.13 -7.52
C SER A 222 34.18 -6.64 -7.43
N ARG A 223 33.52 -6.89 -8.58
CA ARG A 223 32.14 -7.39 -8.66
C ARG A 223 32.10 -8.78 -8.03
N SER A 224 32.01 -8.86 -6.70
CA SER A 224 31.51 -10.06 -6.05
C SER A 224 30.04 -10.18 -6.44
N SER A 225 29.72 -11.17 -7.27
CA SER A 225 28.33 -11.60 -7.45
C SER A 225 27.67 -11.79 -6.08
N GLY A 226 26.45 -11.26 -5.92
CA GLY A 226 25.60 -11.55 -4.76
C GLY A 226 26.01 -10.95 -3.42
N PHE A 227 25.75 -9.66 -3.23
CA PHE A 227 25.97 -8.96 -1.96
C PHE A 227 24.67 -8.43 -1.30
N TYR A 228 23.58 -8.33 -2.06
CA TYR A 228 22.27 -7.90 -1.58
C TYR A 228 21.40 -9.09 -1.17
N ASN A 229 21.26 -9.28 0.13
CA ASN A 229 20.29 -10.19 0.72
C ASN A 229 18.93 -9.48 0.89
N ARG A 230 18.07 -9.68 -0.11
CA ARG A 230 16.72 -9.10 -0.14
C ARG A 230 15.84 -9.53 1.05
N LEU A 231 16.06 -10.74 1.59
CA LEU A 231 15.30 -11.24 2.74
C LEU A 231 15.74 -10.58 4.04
N ALA A 232 17.04 -10.30 4.20
CA ALA A 232 17.53 -9.51 5.33
C ALA A 232 16.99 -8.07 5.29
N ALA A 233 16.89 -7.45 4.10
CA ALA A 233 16.24 -6.15 3.95
C ALA A 233 14.75 -6.20 4.32
N ARG A 234 14.02 -7.23 3.86
CA ARG A 234 12.63 -7.48 4.23
C ARG A 234 12.46 -7.61 5.74
N ASP A 235 13.27 -8.45 6.37
CA ASP A 235 13.14 -8.75 7.80
C ASP A 235 13.45 -7.52 8.64
N TYR A 236 14.45 -6.72 8.24
CA TYR A 236 14.71 -5.42 8.84
C TYR A 236 13.50 -4.49 8.69
N ALA A 237 12.90 -4.40 7.51
CA ALA A 237 11.72 -3.57 7.29
C ALA A 237 10.54 -3.99 8.17
N LYS A 238 10.28 -5.30 8.30
CA LYS A 238 9.23 -5.82 9.19
C LYS A 238 9.52 -5.49 10.66
N ALA A 239 10.76 -5.67 11.11
CA ALA A 239 11.14 -5.43 12.49
C ALA A 239 11.08 -3.94 12.88
N HIS A 240 11.41 -3.05 11.94
CA HIS A 240 11.57 -1.62 12.20
C HIS A 240 10.44 -0.76 11.67
N GLY A 241 9.44 -1.31 10.98
CA GLY A 241 8.36 -0.53 10.35
C GLY A 241 7.46 0.25 11.32
N THR A 242 7.53 -0.04 12.63
CA THR A 242 6.79 0.68 13.69
C THR A 242 7.70 1.53 14.56
N ASP A 243 8.97 1.71 14.19
CA ASP A 243 9.88 2.57 14.93
C ASP A 243 9.48 4.05 14.81
N GLN A 244 9.99 4.86 15.75
CA GLN A 244 9.86 6.31 15.62
C GLN A 244 10.65 6.79 14.40
N PRO A 245 10.04 7.58 13.50
CA PRO A 245 10.75 8.19 12.39
C PRO A 245 11.91 9.08 12.87
N GLU A 246 13.05 9.06 12.17
CA GLU A 246 14.14 10.00 12.44
C GLU A 246 13.84 11.43 11.94
N TYR A 247 12.99 11.52 10.91
CA TYR A 247 12.57 12.77 10.30
C TYR A 247 11.03 12.94 10.39
N PRO A 248 10.54 14.17 10.63
CA PRO A 248 11.29 15.42 10.70
C PRO A 248 12.14 15.54 11.97
N SER A 249 13.26 16.24 11.86
CA SER A 249 14.20 16.49 12.95
C SER A 249 14.51 17.98 13.08
N LYS A 250 15.29 18.38 14.10
CA LYS A 250 15.74 19.77 14.22
C LYS A 250 16.57 20.24 13.00
N GLN A 251 17.37 19.33 12.45
CA GLN A 251 18.24 19.58 11.30
C GLN A 251 17.49 19.49 9.97
N ILE A 252 16.44 18.67 9.91
CA ILE A 252 15.60 18.47 8.73
C ILE A 252 14.12 18.62 9.14
N PRO A 253 13.67 19.85 9.43
CA PRO A 253 12.34 20.10 10.04
C PRO A 253 11.18 19.80 9.10
N ASN A 254 11.41 19.82 7.79
CA ASN A 254 10.41 19.52 6.76
C ASN A 254 10.66 18.14 6.11
N GLY A 255 11.45 17.28 6.73
CA GLY A 255 11.77 15.95 6.23
C GLY A 255 10.69 14.93 6.53
N SER A 256 10.58 13.90 5.69
CA SER A 256 9.87 12.65 5.97
C SER A 256 10.89 11.51 5.96
N ASP A 257 10.64 10.48 6.76
CA ASP A 257 11.57 9.39 7.01
C ASP A 257 11.47 8.23 6.00
N CYS A 258 10.54 8.30 5.03
CA CYS A 258 10.29 7.21 4.09
C CYS A 258 11.56 6.72 3.37
N ALA A 259 12.33 7.63 2.77
CA ALA A 259 13.57 7.26 2.07
C ALA A 259 14.71 6.86 3.01
N ASN A 260 14.80 7.47 4.20
CA ASN A 260 15.77 7.07 5.21
C ASN A 260 15.53 5.62 5.67
N PHE A 261 14.27 5.28 5.94
CA PHE A 261 13.84 3.93 6.27
C PHE A 261 14.19 2.93 5.17
N VAL A 262 13.82 3.21 3.92
CA VAL A 262 14.16 2.32 2.79
C VAL A 262 15.68 2.19 2.63
N SER A 263 16.44 3.27 2.70
CA SER A 263 17.92 3.22 2.61
C SER A 263 18.54 2.39 3.73
N LYS A 264 18.03 2.46 4.96
CA LYS A 264 18.47 1.59 6.06
C LYS A 264 18.16 0.13 5.78
N CYS A 265 16.97 -0.18 5.26
CA CYS A 265 16.61 -1.55 4.88
C CYS A 265 17.56 -2.10 3.81
N LEU A 266 17.82 -1.30 2.75
CA LEU A 266 18.73 -1.68 1.66
C LEU A 266 20.17 -1.87 2.15
N ASN A 267 20.64 -0.99 3.04
CA ASN A 267 21.96 -1.10 3.65
C ASN A 267 22.07 -2.33 4.55
N HIS A 268 21.03 -2.63 5.35
CA HIS A 268 20.98 -3.84 6.16
C HIS A 268 20.95 -5.11 5.30
N GLY A 269 20.31 -5.04 4.13
CA GLY A 269 20.38 -6.08 3.10
C GLY A 269 21.74 -6.20 2.43
N GLY A 270 22.69 -5.30 2.68
CA GLY A 270 24.08 -5.41 2.21
C GLY A 270 24.50 -4.42 1.12
N ILE A 271 23.63 -3.49 0.69
CA ILE A 271 24.07 -2.41 -0.22
C ILE A 271 25.11 -1.52 0.51
N PRO A 272 26.35 -1.36 -0.01
CA PRO A 272 27.44 -0.71 0.71
C PRO A 272 27.34 0.82 0.69
N ILE A 273 27.71 1.46 1.82
CA ILE A 273 27.71 2.93 1.92
C ILE A 273 28.66 3.55 0.89
N ASP A 274 28.25 4.66 0.29
CA ASP A 274 29.03 5.41 -0.69
C ASP A 274 29.10 6.88 -0.27
N GLN A 275 30.16 7.23 0.45
CA GLN A 275 30.44 8.60 0.88
C GLN A 275 30.55 9.55 -0.32
N SER A 276 31.24 9.12 -1.37
CA SER A 276 31.50 9.93 -2.57
C SER A 276 30.24 10.15 -3.41
N GLY A 277 29.40 9.12 -3.53
CA GLY A 277 28.11 9.15 -4.20
C GLY A 277 26.99 9.74 -3.35
N LYS A 278 27.30 10.25 -2.15
CA LYS A 278 26.35 10.82 -1.19
C LYS A 278 25.20 9.87 -0.81
N TRP A 279 25.48 8.57 -0.71
CA TRP A 279 24.60 7.55 -0.18
C TRP A 279 25.18 7.01 1.13
N TYR A 280 24.84 7.66 2.25
CA TYR A 280 25.30 7.28 3.58
C TYR A 280 24.34 7.80 4.66
N PRO A 281 24.20 7.09 5.80
CA PRO A 281 23.35 7.51 6.91
C PRO A 281 23.94 8.73 7.63
N ALA A 282 23.10 9.42 8.39
CA ALA A 282 23.57 10.46 9.30
C ALA A 282 24.40 9.82 10.43
N SER A 283 25.42 10.53 10.92
CA SER A 283 26.24 10.06 12.05
C SER A 283 25.52 10.07 13.40
N THR A 284 24.37 10.75 13.47
CA THR A 284 23.54 10.90 14.67
C THR A 284 22.06 10.85 14.29
N TRP A 285 21.22 10.41 15.23
CA TRP A 285 19.77 10.34 15.04
C TRP A 285 19.20 11.71 14.64
N GLY A 286 18.50 11.76 13.50
CA GLY A 286 17.94 13.01 12.96
C GLY A 286 18.98 14.01 12.44
N GLY A 287 20.26 13.62 12.33
CA GLY A 287 21.32 14.44 11.72
C GLY A 287 21.16 14.58 10.20
N TRP A 288 22.13 15.20 9.53
CA TRP A 288 22.09 15.34 8.06
C TRP A 288 22.81 14.15 7.38
N PRO A 289 22.11 13.31 6.60
CA PRO A 289 22.71 12.20 5.86
C PRO A 289 23.09 12.64 4.43
N GLY A 290 23.62 11.72 3.61
CA GLY A 290 23.88 12.00 2.19
C GLY A 290 22.58 12.25 1.40
N ASP A 291 22.61 13.14 0.41
CA ASP A 291 21.41 13.55 -0.36
C ASP A 291 20.64 12.37 -0.99
N TYR A 292 21.34 11.30 -1.41
CA TYR A 292 20.69 10.12 -2.00
C TYR A 292 20.16 9.12 -0.97
N TRP A 293 20.48 9.30 0.31
CA TRP A 293 20.04 8.41 1.38
C TRP A 293 18.61 8.72 1.85
N PHE A 294 18.27 10.00 2.04
CA PHE A 294 17.01 10.40 2.69
C PHE A 294 16.01 11.11 1.77
N ARG A 295 16.32 11.23 0.47
CA ARG A 295 15.38 11.71 -0.54
C ARG A 295 14.82 10.54 -1.34
N THR A 296 13.60 10.69 -1.85
CA THR A 296 12.94 9.63 -2.64
C THR A 296 13.44 9.56 -4.08
N GLY A 297 13.75 10.70 -4.69
CA GLY A 297 13.87 10.84 -6.14
C GLY A 297 12.89 11.84 -6.76
N TYR A 298 11.93 12.34 -5.97
CA TYR A 298 10.89 13.24 -6.47
C TYR A 298 11.47 14.56 -7.01
N ASN A 299 10.89 15.09 -8.10
CA ASN A 299 11.39 16.29 -8.79
C ASN A 299 12.87 16.22 -9.22
N LYS A 300 13.41 15.01 -9.44
CA LYS A 300 14.79 14.78 -9.91
C LYS A 300 15.86 15.38 -8.97
N ASN A 301 15.59 15.48 -7.67
CA ASN A 301 16.48 16.11 -6.68
C ASN A 301 17.51 15.15 -6.04
N GLY A 302 17.86 14.06 -6.73
CA GLY A 302 18.56 12.91 -6.16
C GLY A 302 17.65 12.05 -5.28
N GLY A 303 18.19 11.01 -4.65
CA GLY A 303 17.42 10.13 -3.77
C GLY A 303 17.66 8.64 -3.99
N VAL A 304 17.07 7.82 -3.12
CA VAL A 304 17.32 6.39 -3.06
C VAL A 304 17.01 5.71 -4.38
N VAL A 305 15.87 6.03 -5.03
CA VAL A 305 15.51 5.41 -6.31
C VAL A 305 16.50 5.80 -7.42
N PRO A 306 16.75 7.09 -7.73
CA PRO A 306 17.76 7.47 -8.71
C PRO A 306 19.15 6.89 -8.43
N TYR A 307 19.57 6.80 -7.17
CA TYR A 307 20.87 6.22 -6.82
C TYR A 307 20.93 4.73 -7.18
N MET A 308 19.93 3.96 -6.72
CA MET A 308 19.87 2.52 -6.97
C MET A 308 19.77 2.19 -8.46
N THR A 309 19.06 3.00 -9.25
CA THR A 309 18.98 2.81 -10.71
C THR A 309 20.25 3.26 -11.43
N ASN A 310 20.85 4.39 -11.04
CA ASN A 310 22.06 4.91 -11.70
C ASN A 310 23.31 4.06 -11.43
N LYS A 311 23.36 3.38 -10.28
CA LYS A 311 24.38 2.36 -9.97
C LYS A 311 24.07 0.99 -10.58
N SER A 312 22.96 0.88 -11.32
CA SER A 312 22.48 -0.37 -11.91
C SER A 312 22.24 -1.49 -10.89
N TYR A 313 21.94 -1.14 -9.63
CA TYR A 313 21.57 -2.11 -8.60
C TYR A 313 20.11 -2.52 -8.74
N PHE A 314 19.25 -1.58 -9.13
CA PHE A 314 17.81 -1.81 -9.30
C PHE A 314 17.36 -1.34 -10.68
N TYR A 315 16.29 -1.93 -11.18
CA TYR A 315 15.64 -1.56 -12.45
C TYR A 315 14.14 -1.34 -12.25
N ASN A 316 13.52 -0.54 -13.11
CA ASN A 316 12.09 -0.31 -13.09
C ASN A 316 11.34 -1.56 -13.57
N GLU A 317 10.50 -2.13 -12.71
CA GLU A 317 9.62 -3.25 -13.03
C GLU A 317 8.24 -2.70 -13.42
N THR A 318 7.87 -2.91 -14.67
CA THR A 318 6.60 -2.44 -15.22
C THR A 318 5.44 -3.37 -14.90
N ASN A 319 5.74 -4.65 -14.59
CA ASN A 319 4.73 -5.60 -14.14
C ASN A 319 4.88 -5.83 -12.63
N TRP A 320 4.02 -5.16 -11.85
CA TRP A 320 4.02 -5.30 -10.39
C TRP A 320 3.84 -6.74 -9.92
N ARG A 321 3.25 -7.63 -10.72
CA ARG A 321 3.06 -9.04 -10.36
C ARG A 321 4.38 -9.81 -10.27
N ASN A 322 5.44 -9.29 -10.88
CA ASN A 322 6.77 -9.88 -10.82
C ASN A 322 7.61 -9.34 -9.66
N VAL A 323 7.03 -8.48 -8.83
CA VAL A 323 7.70 -7.82 -7.71
C VAL A 323 7.69 -8.74 -6.50
N PHE A 324 8.85 -8.84 -5.86
CA PHE A 324 9.08 -9.68 -4.69
C PHE A 324 9.66 -8.88 -3.51
N ALA A 325 9.75 -9.51 -2.34
CA ALA A 325 10.27 -8.89 -1.13
C ALA A 325 11.72 -8.39 -1.29
N GLY A 326 11.99 -7.18 -0.80
CA GLY A 326 13.25 -6.46 -0.96
C GLY A 326 13.32 -5.55 -2.20
N SER A 327 12.22 -5.46 -2.97
CA SER A 327 12.03 -4.44 -4.00
C SER A 327 11.61 -3.10 -3.39
N ILE A 328 11.75 -2.00 -4.15
CA ILE A 328 11.32 -0.66 -3.73
C ILE A 328 9.95 -0.37 -4.36
N LEU A 329 8.99 0.03 -3.53
CA LEU A 329 7.76 0.69 -3.98
C LEU A 329 8.04 2.20 -4.02
N TYR A 330 7.75 2.86 -5.15
CA TYR A 330 7.94 4.30 -5.31
C TYR A 330 6.68 4.97 -5.85
N ARG A 331 6.20 5.98 -5.13
CA ARG A 331 5.11 6.86 -5.53
C ARG A 331 5.69 8.19 -5.99
N THR A 332 5.86 8.33 -7.30
CA THR A 332 6.39 9.55 -7.91
C THR A 332 5.48 10.73 -7.68
N ASN A 333 4.15 10.58 -7.72
CA ASN A 333 3.25 11.73 -7.62
C ASN A 333 3.23 12.39 -6.24
N THR A 334 3.71 11.71 -5.20
CA THR A 334 3.57 12.14 -3.80
C THR A 334 4.85 11.99 -2.98
N SER A 335 6.00 11.82 -3.66
CA SER A 335 7.31 11.73 -3.04
C SER A 335 7.38 10.72 -1.89
N HIS A 336 6.98 9.47 -2.14
CA HIS A 336 6.95 8.44 -1.11
C HIS A 336 7.58 7.13 -1.58
N VAL A 337 8.35 6.48 -0.71
CA VAL A 337 8.94 5.15 -0.97
C VAL A 337 8.67 4.21 0.20
N GLY A 338 8.53 2.93 -0.11
CA GLY A 338 8.46 1.83 0.85
C GLY A 338 9.29 0.65 0.38
N LEU A 339 9.61 -0.27 1.29
CA LEU A 339 10.22 -1.54 0.93
C LEU A 339 9.11 -2.58 0.78
N VAL A 340 9.07 -3.27 -0.35
CA VAL A 340 8.19 -4.42 -0.55
C VAL A 340 8.65 -5.53 0.40
N THR A 341 7.72 -6.05 1.20
CA THR A 341 7.99 -7.10 2.17
C THR A 341 7.39 -8.45 1.77
N TYR A 342 6.52 -8.44 0.77
CA TYR A 342 5.81 -9.61 0.26
C TYR A 342 5.33 -9.31 -1.16
N GLY A 343 5.43 -10.30 -2.05
CA GLY A 343 4.83 -10.24 -3.38
C GLY A 343 4.59 -11.65 -3.89
N ASP A 344 3.34 -11.97 -4.22
CA ASP A 344 2.96 -13.30 -4.72
C ASP A 344 2.30 -13.32 -6.11
N GLY A 345 2.45 -12.22 -6.85
CA GLY A 345 1.80 -12.03 -8.15
C GLY A 345 0.33 -11.60 -8.08
N ALA A 346 -0.36 -11.81 -6.96
CA ALA A 346 -1.73 -11.34 -6.74
C ALA A 346 -1.81 -10.20 -5.72
N LYS A 347 -0.88 -10.17 -4.77
CA LYS A 347 -0.83 -9.23 -3.65
C LYS A 347 0.60 -8.73 -3.44
N ILE A 348 0.72 -7.45 -3.08
CA ILE A 348 1.95 -6.84 -2.58
C ILE A 348 1.70 -6.33 -1.17
N LYS A 349 2.63 -6.63 -0.26
CA LYS A 349 2.71 -5.94 1.04
C LYS A 349 4.01 -5.16 1.11
N TYR A 350 3.99 -4.05 1.83
CA TYR A 350 5.15 -3.19 1.99
C TYR A 350 5.21 -2.61 3.40
N SER A 351 6.43 -2.25 3.80
CA SER A 351 6.68 -1.47 5.00
C SER A 351 7.18 -0.08 4.61
N HIS A 352 6.83 0.92 5.41
CA HIS A 352 7.20 2.30 5.15
C HIS A 352 7.21 3.14 6.41
N HIS A 353 8.00 4.20 6.41
CA HIS A 353 7.89 5.29 7.37
C HIS A 353 7.27 6.53 6.71
N SER A 354 6.81 7.47 7.53
CA SER A 354 6.48 8.84 7.11
C SER A 354 6.97 9.81 8.19
N THR A 355 6.39 11.00 8.27
CA THR A 355 6.62 11.96 9.37
C THR A 355 6.12 11.49 10.75
N LYS A 356 5.38 10.38 10.83
CA LYS A 356 4.80 9.85 12.07
C LYS A 356 5.00 8.33 12.14
N ARG A 357 5.18 7.83 13.36
CA ARG A 357 5.24 6.40 13.63
C ARG A 357 4.00 5.70 13.08
N LYS A 358 4.22 4.57 12.40
CA LYS A 358 3.15 3.72 11.91
C LYS A 358 2.68 2.75 12.99
N PRO A 359 1.36 2.49 13.09
CA PRO A 359 0.82 1.50 14.02
C PRO A 359 1.15 0.06 13.62
N TYR A 360 1.45 -0.19 12.34
CA TYR A 360 1.70 -1.54 11.82
C TYR A 360 2.97 -1.57 10.97
N SER A 361 3.62 -2.74 10.96
CA SER A 361 4.86 -2.96 10.22
C SER A 361 4.65 -3.20 8.73
N GLU A 362 3.48 -3.72 8.33
CA GLU A 362 3.20 -4.12 6.95
C GLU A 362 1.81 -3.68 6.51
N TYR A 363 1.74 -3.09 5.33
CA TYR A 363 0.51 -2.60 4.71
C TYR A 363 0.28 -3.30 3.37
N ASN A 364 -0.98 -3.59 3.06
CA ASN A 364 -1.36 -4.06 1.74
C ASN A 364 -1.32 -2.90 0.72
N TRP A 365 -0.68 -3.10 -0.43
CA TRP A 365 -0.79 -2.16 -1.55
C TRP A 365 -2.06 -2.41 -2.36
N ASN A 366 -2.78 -1.34 -2.72
CA ASN A 366 -4.01 -1.40 -3.48
C ASN A 366 -3.76 -1.10 -4.98
N PRO A 367 -3.75 -2.11 -5.87
CA PRO A 367 -3.52 -1.89 -7.31
C PRO A 367 -4.66 -1.09 -7.99
N ASN A 368 -5.85 -1.06 -7.39
CA ASN A 368 -7.01 -0.34 -7.89
C ASN A 368 -7.22 1.01 -7.17
N GLY A 369 -6.28 1.41 -6.32
CA GLY A 369 -6.33 2.67 -5.61
C GLY A 369 -6.02 3.86 -6.51
N ASN A 370 -6.16 5.06 -5.95
CA ASN A 370 -5.71 6.29 -6.60
C ASN A 370 -4.16 6.43 -6.58
N GLU A 371 -3.47 5.42 -6.05
CA GLU A 371 -2.01 5.34 -5.91
C GLU A 371 -1.36 4.68 -7.12
N TYR A 372 -0.83 5.49 -8.05
CA TYR A 372 0.15 5.00 -9.01
C TYR A 372 1.48 4.73 -8.28
N ALA A 373 1.82 3.45 -8.11
CA ALA A 373 3.13 3.01 -7.65
C ALA A 373 3.95 2.48 -8.83
N THR A 374 5.22 2.86 -8.87
CA THR A 374 6.25 2.22 -9.70
C THR A 374 7.09 1.34 -8.81
N PHE A 375 7.48 0.18 -9.31
CA PHE A 375 8.29 -0.77 -8.55
C PHE A 375 9.70 -0.83 -9.12
N TYR A 376 10.67 -0.98 -8.24
CA TYR A 376 12.06 -1.18 -8.62
C TYR A 376 12.57 -2.47 -8.01
N LYS A 377 12.95 -3.41 -8.87
CA LYS A 377 13.48 -4.71 -8.45
C LYS A 377 15.01 -4.70 -8.45
N PRO A 378 15.64 -5.43 -7.52
CA PRO A 378 17.07 -5.64 -7.57
C PRO A 378 17.45 -6.42 -8.82
N MET A 379 18.59 -6.09 -9.41
CA MET A 379 19.18 -6.88 -10.49
C MET A 379 19.60 -8.27 -9.99
N SER A 380 19.47 -9.30 -10.82
CA SER A 380 19.86 -10.67 -10.46
C SER A 380 21.31 -10.77 -10.00
N TRP A 381 22.24 -10.04 -10.63
CA TRP A 381 23.68 -10.10 -10.31
C TRP A 381 24.04 -9.55 -8.92
N ILE A 382 23.19 -8.71 -8.30
CA ILE A 382 23.42 -8.24 -6.93
C ILE A 382 22.83 -9.17 -5.87
N LEU A 383 21.90 -10.07 -6.23
CA LEU A 383 21.21 -10.94 -5.28
C LEU A 383 22.13 -12.04 -4.74
N LYS A 384 22.10 -12.23 -3.42
CA LYS A 384 22.86 -13.24 -2.69
C LYS A 384 22.18 -14.61 -2.72
#